data_AF-A0A3S0YRV5-F1
#
_entry.id   AF-A0A3S0YRV5-F1
#
_cell.length_a   1.000
_cell.length_b   1.000
_cell.length_c   1.000
_cell.angle_alpha   90.00
_cell.angle_beta   90.00
_cell.angle_gamma   90.00
#
_symmetry.space_group_name_H-M   'P 1'
#
loop_
_entity.id
_entity.type
_entity.pdbx_description
1 polymer ?
#
loop_
_entity_poly.entity_id
_entity_poly.type
_entity_poly.pdbx_seq_one_letter_code
_entity_poly.pdbx_strand_id
1 'polypeptide(L)'
;MALTHRANVPMQFELSVAIAGVVAIASFMLDWPRALAGLALGAVCRFLPYGTIIVPAGVVIISAVAEVLYSWFGHTTEPHFWSFFVGMFAVAGTASSLFVTIRNLRDRL
;
A
#
# COMPACT_ATOMS: atom_id res chain seq x y z
N MET A 1 -6.59 -28.67 28.96
CA MET A 1 -6.88 -27.32 28.41
C MET A 1 -5.82 -27.00 27.36
N ALA A 2 -5.91 -27.61 26.17
CA ALA A 2 -4.85 -27.59 25.16
C ALA A 2 -5.41 -27.91 23.76
N LEU A 3 -6.49 -27.24 23.33
CA LEU A 3 -7.17 -27.51 22.06
C LEU A 3 -7.55 -26.25 21.26
N THR A 4 -6.88 -25.12 21.50
CA THR A 4 -7.19 -23.84 20.83
C THR A 4 -5.97 -23.17 20.18
N HIS A 5 -4.99 -23.95 19.70
CA HIS A 5 -3.82 -23.37 19.01
C HIS A 5 -3.45 -24.04 17.67
N ARG A 6 -4.35 -24.86 17.10
CA ARG A 6 -4.09 -25.56 15.82
C ARG A 6 -5.07 -25.24 14.69
N ALA A 7 -6.07 -24.42 14.93
CA ALA A 7 -6.88 -23.89 13.84
C ALA A 7 -6.13 -22.72 13.17
N ASN A 8 -5.95 -22.83 11.86
CA ASN A 8 -6.07 -21.70 10.94
C ASN A 8 -4.86 -20.82 10.62
N VAL A 9 -3.64 -21.38 10.61
CA VAL A 9 -2.55 -20.78 9.81
C VAL A 9 -3.02 -20.51 8.36
N PRO A 10 -3.64 -21.44 7.61
CA PRO A 10 -4.12 -21.14 6.25
C PRO A 10 -5.18 -20.02 6.18
N MET A 11 -6.19 -20.04 7.06
CA MET A 11 -7.28 -19.05 7.05
C MET A 11 -6.81 -17.63 7.40
N GLN A 12 -5.79 -17.46 8.26
CA GLN A 12 -5.22 -16.14 8.57
C GLN A 12 -4.56 -15.49 7.34
N PHE A 13 -3.92 -16.28 6.48
CA PHE A 13 -3.32 -15.77 5.25
C PHE A 13 -4.38 -15.36 4.24
N GLU A 14 -5.37 -16.22 3.99
CA GLU A 14 -6.50 -15.90 3.09
C GLU A 14 -7.22 -14.63 3.53
N LEU A 15 -7.47 -14.47 4.83
CA LEU A 15 -8.04 -13.25 5.40
C LEU A 15 -7.12 -12.03 5.18
N SER A 16 -5.81 -12.16 5.43
CA SER A 16 -4.85 -11.06 5.21
C SER A 16 -4.78 -10.62 3.75
N VAL A 17 -4.84 -11.57 2.82
CA VAL A 17 -4.85 -11.33 1.37
C VAL A 17 -6.18 -10.71 0.94
N ALA A 18 -7.30 -11.17 1.47
CA ALA A 18 -8.61 -10.58 1.20
C ALA A 18 -8.68 -9.12 1.66
N ILE A 19 -8.19 -8.82 2.87
CA ILE A 19 -8.12 -7.45 3.40
C ILE A 19 -7.17 -6.60 2.53
N ALA A 20 -5.98 -7.11 2.21
CA ALA A 20 -5.03 -6.45 1.32
C ALA A 20 -5.65 -6.12 -0.05
N GLY A 21 -6.39 -7.05 -0.63
CA GLY A 21 -7.09 -6.89 -1.90
C GLY A 21 -8.18 -5.81 -1.83
N VAL A 22 -9.01 -5.82 -0.79
CA VAL A 22 -10.05 -4.79 -0.60
C VAL A 22 -9.44 -3.40 -0.41
N VAL A 23 -8.36 -3.29 0.38
CA VAL A 23 -7.65 -2.04 0.59
C VAL A 23 -7.01 -1.53 -0.71
N ALA A 24 -6.42 -2.42 -1.51
CA ALA A 24 -5.86 -2.07 -2.81
C ALA A 24 -6.94 -1.56 -3.77
N ILE A 25 -8.07 -2.27 -3.89
CA ILE A 25 -9.19 -1.86 -4.74
C ILE A 25 -9.74 -0.49 -4.31
N ALA A 26 -9.99 -0.29 -3.01
CA ALA A 26 -10.45 0.99 -2.48
C ALA A 26 -9.46 2.12 -2.79
N SER A 27 -8.15 1.85 -2.67
CA SER A 27 -7.09 2.82 -3.00
C SER A 27 -7.10 3.20 -4.48
N PHE A 28 -7.31 2.23 -5.38
CA PHE A 28 -7.44 2.48 -6.82
C PHE A 28 -8.69 3.28 -7.17
N MET A 29 -9.81 3.04 -6.48
CA MET A 29 -11.04 3.81 -6.69
C MET A 29 -10.90 5.26 -6.21
N LEU A 30 -10.13 5.49 -5.14
CA LEU A 30 -9.90 6.84 -4.61
C LEU A 30 -8.92 7.64 -5.45
N ASP A 31 -7.78 7.04 -5.81
CA ASP A 31 -6.71 7.76 -6.51
C ASP A 31 -5.81 6.80 -7.31
N TRP A 32 -6.28 6.39 -8.49
CA TRP A 32 -5.65 5.34 -9.30
C TRP A 32 -4.16 5.56 -9.65
N PRO A 33 -3.67 6.78 -9.99
CA PRO A 33 -2.26 6.98 -10.31
C PRO A 33 -1.37 6.92 -9.07
N ARG A 34 -1.82 7.45 -7.92
CA ARG A 34 -1.11 7.32 -6.64
C ARG A 34 -1.11 5.87 -6.13
N ALA A 35 -2.23 5.16 -6.28
CA ALA A 35 -2.32 3.73 -5.99
C ALA A 35 -1.32 2.91 -6.84
N LEU A 36 -1.16 3.24 -8.13
CA LEU A 36 -0.16 2.60 -9.00
C LEU A 36 1.27 2.86 -8.52
N ALA A 37 1.58 4.09 -8.12
CA ALA A 37 2.88 4.45 -7.58
C ALA A 37 3.18 3.75 -6.24
N GLY A 38 2.16 3.56 -5.39
CA GLY A 38 2.29 2.77 -4.16
C GLY A 38 2.52 1.29 -4.41
N LEU A 39 1.86 0.71 -5.42
CA LEU A 39 2.14 -0.65 -5.87
C LEU A 39 3.60 -0.81 -6.36
N ALA A 40 4.09 0.13 -7.17
CA ALA A 40 5.47 0.14 -7.64
C ALA A 40 6.46 0.25 -6.47
N LEU A 41 6.19 1.14 -5.51
CA LEU A 41 6.98 1.27 -4.29
C LEU A 41 7.04 -0.04 -3.50
N GLY A 42 5.89 -0.68 -3.28
CA GLY A 42 5.80 -1.97 -2.60
C GLY A 42 6.61 -3.06 -3.31
N ALA A 43 6.57 -3.09 -4.65
CA ALA A 43 7.31 -4.06 -5.45
C ALA A 43 8.82 -3.84 -5.38
N VAL A 44 9.28 -2.58 -5.41
CA VAL A 44 10.70 -2.20 -5.30
C VAL A 44 11.22 -2.45 -3.89
N CYS A 45 10.41 -2.18 -2.85
CA CYS A 45 10.77 -2.41 -1.45
C CYS A 45 11.05 -3.87 -1.12
N ARG A 46 10.61 -4.82 -1.96
CA ARG A 46 11.00 -6.24 -1.87
C ARG A 46 12.52 -6.44 -1.96
N PHE A 47 13.22 -5.63 -2.76
CA PHE A 47 14.65 -5.76 -3.01
C PHE A 47 15.52 -4.96 -2.03
N LEU A 48 14.89 -4.18 -1.15
CA LEU A 48 15.58 -3.26 -0.25
C LEU A 48 15.59 -3.80 1.18
N PRO A 49 16.74 -3.78 1.88
CA PRO A 49 16.87 -4.33 3.24
C PRO A 49 16.13 -3.52 4.34
N TYR A 50 15.51 -2.38 4.00
CA TYR A 50 14.86 -1.48 4.97
C TYR A 50 13.42 -1.09 4.57
N GLY A 51 12.63 -2.04 4.07
CA GLY A 51 11.24 -1.79 3.66
C GLY A 51 10.37 -1.09 4.71
N THR A 52 10.62 -1.32 6.01
CA THR A 52 9.89 -0.66 7.11
C THR A 52 10.09 0.85 7.21
N ILE A 53 11.20 1.39 6.71
CA ILE A 53 11.48 2.84 6.70
C ILE A 53 11.21 3.41 5.31
N ILE A 54 11.54 2.62 4.27
CA ILE A 54 11.41 3.04 2.87
C ILE A 54 9.94 3.15 2.46
N VAL A 55 9.06 2.27 2.95
CA VAL A 55 7.63 2.34 2.62
C VAL A 55 7.01 3.65 3.16
N PRO A 56 7.12 4.00 4.46
CA PRO A 56 6.61 5.28 4.95
C PRO A 56 7.21 6.50 4.25
N ALA A 57 8.54 6.52 4.05
CA ALA A 57 9.20 7.64 3.39
C ALA A 57 8.78 7.78 1.91
N GLY A 58 8.73 6.67 1.19
CA GLY A 58 8.30 6.63 -0.21
C GLY A 58 6.84 7.03 -0.38
N VAL A 59 5.96 6.65 0.55
CA VAL A 59 4.55 7.09 0.56
C VAL A 59 4.48 8.62 0.60
N VAL A 60 5.16 9.24 1.55
CA VAL A 60 5.15 10.71 1.72
C VAL A 60 5.72 11.40 0.49
N ILE A 61 6.85 10.91 -0.05
CA ILE A 61 7.49 11.48 -1.23
C ILE A 61 6.57 11.36 -2.45
N ILE A 62 5.99 10.19 -2.71
CA ILE A 62 5.10 9.96 -3.85
C ILE A 62 3.87 10.83 -3.75
N SER A 63 3.24 10.94 -2.58
CA SER A 63 2.06 11.79 -2.38
C SER A 63 2.39 13.28 -2.54
N ALA A 64 3.55 13.73 -2.05
CA ALA A 64 3.98 15.12 -2.21
C ALA A 64 4.30 15.45 -3.68
N VAL A 65 5.01 14.56 -4.37
CA VAL A 65 5.33 14.69 -5.79
C VAL A 65 4.05 14.66 -6.63
N ALA A 66 3.12 13.76 -6.32
CA ALA A 66 1.85 13.65 -7.01
C ALA A 66 0.97 14.89 -6.79
N GLU A 67 0.98 15.54 -5.62
CA GLU A 67 0.26 16.81 -5.46
C GLU A 67 0.78 17.91 -6.38
N VAL A 68 2.09 17.98 -6.58
CA VAL A 68 2.69 18.97 -7.46
C VAL A 68 2.45 18.60 -8.94
N LEU A 69 2.66 17.33 -9.30
CA LEU A 69 2.57 16.87 -10.69
C LEU A 69 1.12 16.71 -11.19
N TYR A 70 0.13 16.49 -10.32
CA TYR A 70 -1.27 16.33 -10.76
C TYR A 70 -1.81 17.60 -11.42
N SER A 71 -1.35 18.76 -10.98
CA SER A 71 -1.66 20.04 -11.63
C SER A 71 -1.19 20.08 -13.10
N TRP A 72 -0.17 19.30 -13.46
CA TRP A 72 0.35 19.20 -14.83
C TRP A 72 -0.37 18.13 -15.67
N PHE A 73 -1.04 17.16 -15.02
CA PHE A 73 -1.81 16.09 -15.68
C PHE A 73 -3.31 16.43 -15.85
N GLY A 74 -3.68 17.70 -15.70
CA GLY A 74 -5.04 18.18 -15.96
C GLY A 74 -5.97 18.23 -14.75
N HIS A 75 -5.45 18.06 -13.53
CA HIS A 75 -6.19 18.36 -12.31
C HIS A 75 -6.18 19.88 -12.10
N THR A 76 -7.34 20.52 -12.20
CA THR A 76 -7.51 21.99 -12.06
C THR A 76 -7.63 22.45 -10.60
N THR A 77 -7.50 21.54 -9.65
CA THR A 77 -7.51 21.83 -8.22
C THR A 77 -6.08 22.10 -7.76
N GLU A 78 -5.90 23.25 -7.11
CA GLU A 78 -4.64 23.60 -6.44
C GLU A 78 -4.26 22.53 -5.40
N PRO A 79 -2.96 22.33 -5.12
CA PRO A 79 -2.51 21.36 -4.14
C PRO A 79 -3.18 21.60 -2.80
N HIS A 80 -4.01 20.63 -2.37
CA HIS A 80 -4.86 20.75 -1.19
C HIS A 80 -4.48 19.69 -0.15
N PHE A 81 -4.41 20.10 1.12
CA PHE A 81 -4.04 19.23 2.23
C PHE A 81 -4.87 17.94 2.33
N TRP A 82 -6.20 18.03 2.14
CA TRP A 82 -7.07 16.85 2.07
C TRP A 82 -6.74 15.90 0.92
N SER A 83 -6.40 16.43 -0.26
CA SER A 83 -6.01 15.62 -1.41
C SER A 83 -4.69 14.88 -1.14
N PHE A 84 -3.73 15.56 -0.51
CA PHE A 84 -2.48 14.95 -0.05
C PHE A 84 -2.72 13.78 0.92
N PHE A 85 -3.61 13.96 1.91
CA PHE A 85 -3.94 12.91 2.88
C PHE A 85 -4.63 11.70 2.25
N VAL A 86 -5.58 11.91 1.34
CA VAL A 86 -6.23 10.83 0.58
C VAL A 86 -5.21 10.09 -0.28
N GLY A 87 -4.32 10.84 -0.94
CA GLY A 87 -3.21 10.27 -1.70
C GLY A 87 -2.27 9.44 -0.85
N MET A 88 -1.89 9.91 0.34
CA MET A 88 -1.08 9.13 1.28
C MET A 88 -1.76 7.82 1.66
N PHE A 89 -3.07 7.83 1.90
CA PHE A 89 -3.83 6.62 2.18
C PHE A 89 -3.79 5.63 1.01
N ALA A 90 -3.96 6.11 -0.21
CA ALA A 90 -3.93 5.26 -1.41
C ALA A 90 -2.54 4.64 -1.65
N VAL A 91 -1.46 5.43 -1.50
CA VAL A 91 -0.08 4.94 -1.66
C VAL A 91 0.30 4.01 -0.51
N ALA A 92 -0.04 4.36 0.75
CA ALA A 92 0.27 3.54 1.92
C ALA A 92 -0.49 2.22 1.90
N GLY A 93 -1.77 2.25 1.54
CA GLY A 93 -2.62 1.07 1.44
C GLY A 93 -2.05 0.06 0.45
N THR A 94 -1.71 0.51 -0.75
CA THR A 94 -1.15 -0.34 -1.82
C THR A 94 0.29 -0.81 -1.55
N ALA A 95 1.18 0.08 -1.07
CA ALA A 95 2.55 -0.29 -0.76
C ALA A 95 2.63 -1.28 0.40
N SER A 96 1.87 -1.04 1.47
CA SER A 96 1.90 -1.88 2.69
C SER A 96 1.20 -3.21 2.46
N SER A 97 0.05 -3.22 1.78
CA SER A 97 -0.65 -4.47 1.44
C SER A 97 0.24 -5.39 0.61
N LEU A 98 0.87 -4.87 -0.44
CA LEU A 98 1.78 -5.65 -1.28
C LEU A 98 2.99 -6.15 -0.50
N PHE A 99 3.63 -5.28 0.29
CA PHE A 99 4.81 -5.64 1.09
C PHE A 99 4.50 -6.75 2.10
N VAL A 100 3.39 -6.64 2.83
CA VAL A 100 2.94 -7.65 3.80
C VAL A 100 2.57 -8.95 3.10
N THR A 101 1.82 -8.89 1.99
CA THR A 101 1.45 -10.09 1.23
C THR A 101 2.69 -10.82 0.71
N ILE A 102 3.67 -10.11 0.16
CA ILE A 102 4.94 -10.69 -0.32
C ILE A 102 5.72 -11.33 0.84
N ARG A 103 5.81 -10.66 1.99
CA ARG A 103 6.49 -11.17 3.17
C ARG A 103 5.83 -12.46 3.69
N ASN A 104 4.50 -12.45 3.81
CA ASN A 104 3.72 -13.61 4.26
C ASN A 104 3.81 -14.79 3.28
N LEU A 105 3.92 -14.53 1.97
CA LEU A 105 4.19 -15.56 0.96
C LEU A 105 5.58 -16.16 1.11
N ARG A 106 6.60 -15.32 1.34
CA ARG A 106 7.99 -15.76 1.52
C ARG A 106 8.17 -16.61 2.77
N ASP A 107 7.50 -16.28 3.87
CA ASP A 107 7.59 -17.03 5.13
C ASP A 107 6.95 -18.44 5.03
N ARG A 108 6.24 -18.75 3.94
CA ARG A 108 5.60 -20.06 3.69
C ARG A 108 6.32 -20.96 2.68
N LEU A 109 7.24 -20.41 1.88
CA LEU A 109 8.03 -21.13 0.87
C LEU A 109 9.37 -21.59 1.46
#